data_AF-A0A9P7N8D8-F1
#
_entry.id   AF-A0A9P7N8D8-F1
#
_cell.length_a   1.000
_cell.length_b   1.000
_cell.length_c   1.000
_cell.angle_alpha   90.00
_cell.angle_beta   90.00
_cell.angle_gamma   90.00
#
_symmetry.space_group_name_H-M   'P 1'
#
loop_
_entity.id
_entity.type
_entity.pdbx_description
1 polymer ?
#
loop_
_entity_poly.entity_id
_entity_poly.type
_entity_poly.pdbx_seq_one_letter_code
_entity_poly.pdbx_strand_id
1 'polypeptide(L)'
;MPITRLADVDILDGNGKEKNADLAFVGSPGNILSSDAEPDVTVDGKGCTIIPGLIDSKLDSGPSEYALPLSASHGTTTAIDGSSSSSESQALRSTAAKDPVLPFYLASGSAIGPEKVELVSMLNYSGIQTVKTPREARRLVEAKILSHQADFIKIIVDQPGLEEDIIEAAVEETHRRGKLAVAQSCQVESYSLAVEYGFDILSPVPVDGELDPELIERIVSKGLGIIPTLCFLQKAIPVWNKSRPDYQFSYALEAVRALNDAGARICAGSSSNNWANFSLPFGKGLHNELQLLAKAGVSNEKLFKAVTSEPASLFHLADRGVIRPGRVADLVMVEGDPLKDIRFLSKIRSTWLRGIPRFDRDSFSSPK
;
A
#
# COMPACT_ATOMS: atom_id res chain seq x y z
N MET A 1 -17.70 22.78 -11.09
CA MET A 1 -18.15 21.37 -10.96
C MET A 1 -19.28 21.36 -9.93
N PRO A 2 -20.31 20.52 -10.07
CA PRO A 2 -21.44 20.50 -9.15
C PRO A 2 -21.01 20.12 -7.73
N ILE A 3 -21.64 20.73 -6.72
CA ILE A 3 -21.52 20.36 -5.31
C ILE A 3 -22.37 19.12 -5.07
N THR A 4 -21.73 18.05 -4.61
CA THR A 4 -22.39 16.80 -4.21
C THR A 4 -22.51 16.75 -2.70
N ARG A 5 -23.71 16.47 -2.19
CA ARG A 5 -23.97 16.13 -0.79
C ARG A 5 -24.32 14.65 -0.66
N LEU A 6 -23.67 13.97 0.28
CA LEU A 6 -24.08 12.66 0.77
C LEU A 6 -24.90 12.90 2.03
N ALA A 7 -26.18 12.53 2.01
CA ALA A 7 -27.09 12.76 3.12
C ALA A 7 -27.37 11.46 3.88
N ASP A 8 -27.68 11.58 5.18
CA ASP A 8 -28.08 10.47 6.06
C ASP A 8 -27.04 9.33 6.13
N VAL A 9 -25.74 9.67 6.19
CA VAL A 9 -24.63 8.71 6.26
C VAL A 9 -24.03 8.59 7.65
N ASP A 10 -23.49 7.41 7.98
CA ASP A 10 -22.43 7.33 8.99
C ASP A 10 -21.12 7.80 8.36
N ILE A 11 -20.26 8.49 9.11
CA ILE A 11 -18.93 8.91 8.63
C ILE A 11 -17.88 8.27 9.54
N LEU A 12 -16.93 7.54 8.95
CA LEU A 12 -15.68 7.19 9.60
C LEU A 12 -14.57 8.02 8.97
N ASP A 13 -14.12 9.07 9.66
CA ASP A 13 -13.25 10.09 9.06
C ASP A 13 -11.76 9.72 9.02
N GLY A 14 -11.40 8.50 9.45
CA GLY A 14 -10.03 8.01 9.63
C GLY A 14 -9.54 8.02 11.08
N ASN A 15 -10.17 8.79 11.98
CA ASN A 15 -9.81 8.89 13.40
C ASN A 15 -11.02 8.85 14.36
N GLY A 16 -12.23 9.06 13.86
CA GLY A 16 -13.46 9.12 14.63
C GLY A 16 -14.66 8.63 13.82
N LYS A 17 -15.81 8.59 14.50
CA LYS A 17 -17.09 8.18 13.93
C LYS A 17 -18.15 9.24 14.21
N GLU A 18 -18.86 9.64 13.16
CA GLU A 18 -20.07 10.44 13.24
C GLU A 18 -21.24 9.63 12.66
N LYS A 19 -22.46 9.85 13.16
CA LYS A 19 -23.65 9.10 12.74
C LYS A 19 -24.73 10.04 12.25
N ASN A 20 -25.46 9.61 11.21
CA ASN A 20 -26.55 10.39 10.59
C ASN A 20 -26.10 11.83 10.27
N ALA A 21 -24.97 11.93 9.57
CA ALA A 21 -24.36 13.18 9.17
C ALA A 21 -24.51 13.39 7.66
N ASP A 22 -24.21 14.61 7.24
CA ASP A 22 -24.12 15.02 5.85
C ASP A 22 -22.67 15.36 5.50
N LEU A 23 -22.24 15.03 4.27
CA LEU A 23 -20.93 15.40 3.75
C LEU A 23 -21.06 16.06 2.39
N ALA A 24 -20.52 17.26 2.23
CA ALA A 24 -20.51 17.99 0.96
C ALA A 24 -19.10 18.02 0.35
N PHE A 25 -19.00 17.86 -0.97
CA PHE A 25 -17.74 17.96 -1.70
C PHE A 25 -17.93 18.39 -3.17
N VAL A 26 -16.83 18.74 -3.84
CA VAL A 26 -16.81 19.13 -5.25
C VAL A 26 -15.80 18.29 -6.03
N GLY A 27 -16.08 18.06 -7.31
CA GLY A 27 -15.16 17.42 -8.27
C GLY A 27 -13.92 18.27 -8.56
N SER A 28 -13.00 18.37 -7.62
CA SER A 28 -11.68 18.97 -7.80
C SER A 28 -10.81 18.57 -6.60
N PRO A 29 -9.47 18.43 -6.75
CA PRO A 29 -8.58 18.19 -5.61
C PRO A 29 -8.76 19.22 -4.50
N GLY A 30 -8.85 18.76 -3.24
CA GLY A 30 -8.89 19.64 -2.06
C GLY A 30 -10.25 20.22 -1.67
N ASN A 31 -11.38 19.63 -2.09
CA ASN A 31 -12.71 20.26 -1.93
C ASN A 31 -13.73 19.43 -1.15
N ILE A 32 -13.32 18.71 -0.10
CA ILE A 32 -14.29 18.42 0.97
C ILE A 32 -14.69 19.77 1.59
N LEU A 33 -15.98 20.06 1.61
CA LEU A 33 -16.54 21.34 2.05
C LEU A 33 -16.95 21.27 3.51
N SER A 34 -17.18 22.44 4.12
CA SER A 34 -17.96 22.54 5.37
C SER A 34 -19.43 22.20 5.10
N SER A 35 -20.15 21.78 6.13
CA SER A 35 -21.56 21.31 6.08
C SER A 35 -22.55 22.31 5.47
N ASP A 36 -22.21 23.59 5.44
CA ASP A 36 -23.15 24.68 5.11
C ASP A 36 -23.26 24.99 3.60
N ALA A 37 -22.61 24.20 2.75
CA ALA A 37 -22.67 24.40 1.30
C ALA A 37 -23.99 23.89 0.69
N GLU A 38 -24.67 24.72 -0.11
CA GLU A 38 -25.87 24.31 -0.85
C GLU A 38 -25.51 23.31 -1.97
N PRO A 39 -26.16 22.12 -2.03
CA PRO A 39 -25.79 21.09 -3.00
C PRO A 39 -26.55 21.20 -4.33
N ASP A 40 -25.85 20.96 -5.44
CA ASP A 40 -26.45 20.74 -6.75
C ASP A 40 -27.00 19.32 -6.89
N VAL A 41 -26.35 18.35 -6.24
CA VAL A 41 -26.70 16.92 -6.27
C VAL A 41 -26.74 16.39 -4.84
N THR A 42 -27.80 15.66 -4.48
CA THR A 42 -27.87 14.92 -3.22
C THR A 42 -27.93 13.42 -3.49
N VAL A 43 -27.10 12.66 -2.78
CA VAL A 43 -27.08 11.19 -2.79
C VAL A 43 -27.57 10.70 -1.43
N ASP A 44 -28.61 9.86 -1.43
CA ASP A 44 -29.09 9.18 -0.23
C ASP A 44 -28.09 8.09 0.19
N GLY A 45 -27.54 8.23 1.38
CA GLY A 45 -26.59 7.29 1.96
C GLY A 45 -27.14 6.53 3.16
N LYS A 46 -28.46 6.50 3.37
CA LYS A 46 -29.08 5.78 4.47
C LYS A 46 -28.61 4.32 4.56
N GLY A 47 -28.11 3.94 5.73
CA GLY A 47 -27.58 2.59 5.99
C GLY A 47 -26.18 2.34 5.42
N CYS A 48 -25.54 3.36 4.86
CA CYS A 48 -24.16 3.32 4.39
C CYS A 48 -23.24 4.11 5.33
N THR A 49 -21.95 3.80 5.24
CA THR A 49 -20.86 4.53 5.88
C THR A 49 -19.96 5.14 4.81
N ILE A 50 -19.59 6.41 4.99
CA ILE A 50 -18.57 7.09 4.19
C ILE A 50 -17.22 6.99 4.88
N ILE A 51 -16.21 6.64 4.09
CA ILE A 51 -14.84 6.47 4.53
C ILE A 51 -13.87 7.20 3.59
N PRO A 52 -12.64 7.56 4.05
CA PRO A 52 -11.58 7.97 3.16
C PRO A 52 -11.34 6.91 2.08
N GLY A 53 -10.90 7.36 0.92
CA GLY A 53 -10.45 6.48 -0.13
C GLY A 53 -9.36 5.52 0.35
N LEU A 54 -9.47 4.25 -0.05
CA LEU A 54 -8.55 3.22 0.42
C LEU A 54 -7.16 3.43 -0.21
N ILE A 55 -6.13 3.13 0.57
CA ILE A 55 -4.73 3.16 0.15
C ILE A 55 -4.19 1.73 0.12
N ASP A 56 -3.76 1.28 -1.06
CA ASP A 56 -3.01 0.04 -1.20
C ASP A 56 -1.51 0.35 -1.11
N SER A 57 -0.90 -0.04 0.01
CA SER A 57 0.47 0.37 0.37
C SER A 57 1.55 -0.40 -0.38
N LYS A 58 1.18 -1.47 -1.09
CA LYS A 58 2.12 -2.24 -1.91
C LYS A 58 1.38 -2.95 -3.03
N LEU A 59 1.65 -2.51 -4.25
CA LEU A 59 1.29 -3.17 -5.49
C LEU A 59 2.54 -3.64 -6.23
N ASP A 60 2.33 -4.58 -7.14
CA ASP A 60 3.31 -5.03 -8.10
C ASP A 60 2.69 -4.91 -9.52
N SER A 61 2.43 -3.67 -9.94
CA SER A 61 1.55 -3.40 -11.10
C SER A 61 2.17 -3.76 -12.45
N GLY A 62 3.49 -3.67 -12.57
CA GLY A 62 4.21 -3.87 -13.82
C GLY A 62 3.65 -2.98 -14.95
N PRO A 63 3.54 -3.50 -16.18
CA PRO A 63 2.99 -2.76 -17.32
C PRO A 63 1.46 -2.84 -17.40
N SER A 64 0.76 -3.28 -16.34
CA SER A 64 -0.67 -3.56 -16.42
C SER A 64 -1.51 -2.27 -16.52
N GLU A 65 -2.14 -2.07 -17.68
CA GLU A 65 -3.11 -0.98 -17.89
C GLU A 65 -4.36 -1.09 -17.01
N TYR A 66 -4.65 -2.29 -16.49
CA TYR A 66 -5.81 -2.56 -15.65
C TYR A 66 -5.56 -2.34 -14.15
N ALA A 67 -4.31 -2.17 -13.73
CA ALA A 67 -3.96 -2.06 -12.30
C ALA A 67 -4.73 -0.94 -11.60
N LEU A 68 -4.73 0.26 -12.20
CA LEU A 68 -5.37 1.45 -11.66
C LEU A 68 -6.92 1.41 -11.79
N PRO A 69 -7.51 1.11 -12.96
CA PRO A 69 -8.97 0.98 -13.09
C PRO A 69 -9.60 -0.06 -12.15
N LEU A 70 -8.99 -1.24 -12.02
CA LEU A 70 -9.49 -2.31 -11.14
C LEU A 70 -9.33 -1.96 -9.66
N SER A 71 -8.25 -1.28 -9.29
CA SER A 71 -8.06 -0.80 -7.92
C SER A 71 -9.14 0.24 -7.55
N ALA A 72 -9.40 1.20 -8.44
CA ALA A 72 -10.46 2.22 -8.26
C ALA A 72 -11.86 1.61 -8.14
N SER A 73 -12.18 0.59 -8.95
CA SER A 73 -13.48 -0.09 -8.88
C SER A 73 -13.70 -0.87 -7.57
N HIS A 74 -12.64 -1.06 -6.79
CA HIS A 74 -12.66 -1.69 -5.46
C HIS A 74 -12.32 -0.69 -4.34
N GLY A 75 -12.50 0.61 -4.58
CA GLY A 75 -12.41 1.67 -3.56
C GLY A 75 -11.00 2.16 -3.27
N THR A 76 -9.98 1.63 -3.96
CA THR A 76 -8.61 2.13 -3.84
C THR A 76 -8.48 3.43 -4.61
N THR A 77 -8.12 4.51 -3.91
CA THR A 77 -7.93 5.84 -4.48
C THR A 77 -6.46 6.27 -4.50
N THR A 78 -5.61 5.54 -3.76
CA THR A 78 -4.16 5.70 -3.78
C THR A 78 -3.49 4.35 -3.89
N ALA A 79 -2.58 4.21 -4.84
CA ALA A 79 -1.88 2.99 -5.19
C ALA A 79 -0.36 3.22 -5.09
N ILE A 80 0.31 2.39 -4.27
CA ILE A 80 1.75 2.50 -4.03
C ILE A 80 2.46 1.28 -4.64
N ASP A 81 3.23 1.48 -5.69
CA ASP A 81 3.93 0.42 -6.41
C ASP A 81 5.38 0.25 -5.94
N GLY A 82 5.75 -1.00 -5.65
CA GLY A 82 7.10 -1.34 -5.20
C GLY A 82 7.78 -2.44 -6.03
N SER A 83 7.51 -2.57 -7.33
CA SER A 83 8.21 -3.55 -8.17
C SER A 83 8.37 -3.21 -9.64
N SER A 84 7.62 -2.23 -10.14
CA SER A 84 7.66 -1.86 -11.55
C SER A 84 9.03 -1.31 -11.95
N SER A 85 9.41 -1.45 -13.21
CA SER A 85 10.57 -0.74 -13.76
C SER A 85 10.34 0.76 -13.71
N SER A 86 11.43 1.54 -13.74
CA SER A 86 11.33 3.00 -13.81
C SER A 86 10.49 3.49 -15.01
N SER A 87 10.54 2.80 -16.16
CA SER A 87 9.72 3.13 -17.34
C SER A 87 8.24 2.80 -17.15
N GLU A 88 7.91 1.65 -16.56
CA GLU A 88 6.52 1.25 -16.29
C GLU A 88 5.88 2.18 -15.27
N SER A 89 6.59 2.52 -14.19
CA SER A 89 6.12 3.49 -13.21
C SER A 89 5.84 4.85 -13.84
N GLN A 90 6.67 5.32 -14.77
CA GLN A 90 6.43 6.57 -15.48
C GLN A 90 5.22 6.50 -16.43
N ALA A 91 5.02 5.36 -17.09
CA ALA A 91 3.83 5.14 -17.92
C ALA A 91 2.55 5.19 -17.07
N LEU A 92 2.50 4.46 -15.95
CA LEU A 92 1.35 4.45 -15.05
C LEU A 92 1.11 5.81 -14.38
N ARG A 93 2.17 6.52 -14.00
CA ARG A 93 2.06 7.90 -13.51
C ARG A 93 1.45 8.83 -14.55
N SER A 94 1.88 8.73 -15.81
CA SER A 94 1.31 9.49 -16.92
C SER A 94 -0.18 9.17 -17.11
N THR A 95 -0.55 7.89 -17.04
CA THR A 95 -1.95 7.44 -17.11
C THR A 95 -2.79 8.00 -15.96
N ALA A 96 -2.32 7.87 -14.72
CA ALA A 96 -2.99 8.38 -13.52
C ALA A 96 -3.17 9.91 -13.53
N ALA A 97 -2.22 10.64 -14.13
CA ALA A 97 -2.29 12.09 -14.24
C ALA A 97 -3.28 12.58 -15.30
N LYS A 98 -3.53 11.79 -16.35
CA LYS A 98 -4.44 12.13 -17.45
C LYS A 98 -5.91 11.84 -17.12
N ASP A 99 -6.17 10.88 -16.26
CA ASP A 99 -7.52 10.48 -15.90
C ASP A 99 -7.82 10.77 -14.41
N PRO A 100 -8.68 11.77 -14.13
CA PRO A 100 -8.96 12.17 -12.76
C PRO A 100 -9.82 11.15 -11.98
N VAL A 101 -10.31 10.08 -12.60
CA VAL A 101 -10.98 8.96 -11.91
C VAL A 101 -10.10 7.73 -11.68
N LEU A 102 -8.78 7.84 -11.89
CA LEU A 102 -7.81 6.81 -11.52
C LEU A 102 -7.10 7.12 -10.20
N PRO A 103 -6.63 6.09 -9.46
CA PRO A 103 -5.94 6.29 -8.19
C PRO A 103 -4.71 7.18 -8.35
N PHE A 104 -4.43 7.98 -7.32
CA PHE A 104 -3.12 8.61 -7.19
C PHE A 104 -2.05 7.54 -7.09
N TYR A 105 -0.94 7.73 -7.80
CA TYR A 105 0.05 6.68 -8.00
C TYR A 105 1.42 7.13 -7.51
N LEU A 106 1.99 6.35 -6.58
CA LEU A 106 3.35 6.48 -6.08
C LEU A 106 4.14 5.24 -6.48
N ALA A 107 5.43 5.38 -6.75
CA ALA A 107 6.27 4.24 -7.11
C ALA A 107 7.72 4.38 -6.70
N SER A 108 8.37 3.24 -6.41
CA SER A 108 9.82 3.17 -6.30
C SER A 108 10.55 3.14 -7.64
N GLY A 109 9.84 2.75 -8.71
CA GLY A 109 10.49 2.15 -9.88
C GLY A 109 11.29 0.90 -9.49
N SER A 110 12.28 0.57 -10.30
CA SER A 110 13.09 -0.64 -10.14
C SER A 110 13.69 -0.79 -8.73
N ALA A 111 13.55 -1.95 -8.10
CA ALA A 111 14.26 -2.22 -6.84
C ALA A 111 15.79 -2.23 -7.06
N ILE A 112 16.54 -1.87 -6.02
CA ILE A 112 18.00 -1.99 -5.98
C ILE A 112 18.36 -3.34 -5.37
N GLY A 113 19.21 -4.13 -6.01
CA GLY A 113 19.62 -5.45 -5.51
C GLY A 113 20.97 -5.92 -6.09
N PRO A 114 21.44 -7.12 -5.75
CA PRO A 114 22.69 -7.65 -6.31
C PRO A 114 22.46 -8.28 -7.69
N GLU A 115 23.55 -8.61 -8.43
CA GLU A 115 23.47 -9.16 -9.79
C GLU A 115 22.75 -10.50 -9.92
N LYS A 116 22.73 -11.30 -8.85
CA LYS A 116 22.09 -12.62 -8.82
C LYS A 116 21.40 -12.83 -7.49
N VAL A 117 20.08 -12.74 -7.49
CA VAL A 117 19.26 -13.27 -6.39
C VAL A 117 18.28 -14.27 -6.98
N GLU A 118 18.31 -15.49 -6.47
CA GLU A 118 17.35 -16.54 -6.83
C GLU A 118 15.93 -16.09 -6.49
N LEU A 119 15.74 -15.44 -5.33
CA LEU A 119 14.47 -14.87 -4.89
C LEU A 119 13.89 -13.82 -5.87
N VAL A 120 14.76 -13.02 -6.52
CA VAL A 120 14.35 -12.01 -7.50
C VAL A 120 13.80 -12.65 -8.77
N SER A 121 14.41 -13.76 -9.20
CA SER A 121 13.86 -14.55 -10.32
C SER A 121 12.51 -15.17 -9.98
N MET A 122 12.24 -15.43 -8.69
CA MET A 122 10.96 -15.95 -8.21
C MET A 122 9.89 -14.85 -8.01
N LEU A 123 10.32 -13.58 -7.91
CA LEU A 123 9.46 -12.42 -7.68
C LEU A 123 9.04 -11.71 -8.97
N ASN A 124 9.49 -12.13 -10.16
CA ASN A 124 9.11 -11.54 -11.46
C ASN A 124 9.17 -9.99 -11.49
N TYR A 125 10.07 -9.37 -10.72
CA TYR A 125 10.24 -7.92 -10.70
C TYR A 125 10.75 -7.45 -12.05
N SER A 126 10.05 -6.48 -12.64
CA SER A 126 10.40 -5.91 -13.93
C SER A 126 11.62 -5.00 -13.77
N GLY A 127 12.80 -5.62 -13.85
CA GLY A 127 14.10 -4.95 -13.86
C GLY A 127 14.54 -4.51 -12.47
N ILE A 128 15.33 -5.35 -11.81
CA ILE A 128 16.18 -4.92 -10.70
C ILE A 128 17.38 -4.17 -11.26
N GLN A 129 17.72 -3.06 -10.61
CA GLN A 129 18.94 -2.33 -10.92
C GLN A 129 20.04 -2.78 -9.96
N THR A 130 21.09 -3.33 -10.55
CA THR A 130 22.14 -4.01 -9.80
C THR A 130 23.25 -3.03 -9.43
N VAL A 131 23.83 -3.21 -8.25
CA VAL A 131 24.95 -2.41 -7.74
C VAL A 131 25.98 -3.33 -7.09
N LYS A 132 27.26 -2.97 -7.20
CA LYS A 132 28.40 -3.75 -6.67
C LYS A 132 29.23 -2.99 -5.65
N THR A 133 29.02 -1.69 -5.53
CA THR A 133 29.80 -0.84 -4.63
C THR A 133 28.92 0.20 -3.96
N PRO A 134 29.32 0.70 -2.77
CA PRO A 134 28.65 1.82 -2.11
C PRO A 134 28.49 3.05 -3.01
N ARG A 135 29.50 3.33 -3.85
CA ARG A 135 29.48 4.46 -4.79
C ARG A 135 28.43 4.28 -5.88
N GLU A 136 28.27 3.06 -6.40
CA GLU A 136 27.23 2.75 -7.39
C GLU A 136 25.83 2.86 -6.77
N ALA A 137 25.65 2.36 -5.55
CA ALA A 137 24.41 2.51 -4.80
C ALA A 137 23.98 3.98 -4.64
N ARG A 138 24.87 4.85 -4.15
CA ARG A 138 24.58 6.29 -4.01
C ARG A 138 24.20 6.93 -5.35
N ARG A 139 24.97 6.66 -6.40
CA ARG A 139 24.68 7.20 -7.75
C ARG A 139 23.34 6.73 -8.29
N LEU A 140 23.01 5.47 -8.06
CA LEU A 140 21.75 4.90 -8.52
C LEU A 140 20.56 5.50 -7.78
N VAL A 141 20.64 5.65 -6.46
CA VAL A 141 19.61 6.33 -5.65
C VAL A 141 19.39 7.75 -6.15
N GLU A 142 20.47 8.52 -6.33
CA GLU A 142 20.40 9.88 -6.88
C GLU A 142 19.69 9.89 -8.24
N ALA A 143 20.09 9.03 -9.18
CA ALA A 143 19.48 8.96 -10.51
C ALA A 143 18.00 8.55 -10.46
N LYS A 144 17.63 7.61 -9.59
CA LYS A 144 16.24 7.19 -9.41
C LYS A 144 15.35 8.33 -8.91
N ILE A 145 15.84 9.15 -7.99
CA ILE A 145 15.08 10.27 -7.43
C ILE A 145 15.03 11.44 -8.42
N LEU A 146 16.17 11.85 -8.98
CA LEU A 146 16.25 13.04 -9.82
C LEU A 146 15.72 12.82 -11.24
N SER A 147 16.04 11.68 -11.86
CA SER A 147 15.73 11.42 -13.26
C SER A 147 14.48 10.58 -13.44
N HIS A 148 14.26 9.58 -12.57
CA HIS A 148 13.11 8.68 -12.66
C HIS A 148 11.98 9.06 -11.71
N GLN A 149 12.14 10.13 -10.93
CA GLN A 149 11.15 10.65 -9.98
C GLN A 149 10.59 9.58 -9.03
N ALA A 150 11.44 8.69 -8.54
CA ALA A 150 11.05 7.71 -7.53
C ALA A 150 10.55 8.42 -6.27
N ASP A 151 9.39 7.98 -5.76
CA ASP A 151 8.75 8.57 -4.58
C ASP A 151 9.41 8.08 -3.28
N PHE A 152 9.94 6.86 -3.32
CA PHE A 152 10.69 6.16 -2.29
C PHE A 152 11.69 5.19 -2.95
N ILE A 153 12.60 4.62 -2.18
CA ILE A 153 13.61 3.68 -2.70
C ILE A 153 13.37 2.32 -2.08
N LYS A 154 13.26 1.30 -2.93
CA LYS A 154 13.15 -0.09 -2.51
C LYS A 154 14.48 -0.82 -2.70
N ILE A 155 14.94 -1.52 -1.68
CA ILE A 155 16.22 -2.23 -1.65
C ILE A 155 15.99 -3.69 -1.25
N ILE A 156 16.61 -4.63 -1.96
CA ILE A 156 16.60 -6.05 -1.62
C ILE A 156 17.57 -6.31 -0.48
N VAL A 157 17.03 -6.74 0.67
CA VAL A 157 17.79 -7.11 1.87
C VAL A 157 17.81 -8.63 2.06
N ASP A 158 16.89 -9.34 1.40
CA ASP A 158 16.83 -10.81 1.39
C ASP A 158 18.12 -11.50 0.95
N GLN A 159 18.41 -12.61 1.62
CA GLN A 159 19.66 -13.35 1.53
C GLN A 159 19.59 -14.53 0.53
N PRO A 160 20.64 -14.72 -0.30
CA PRO A 160 21.85 -13.89 -0.40
C PRO A 160 21.57 -12.51 -1.02
N GLY A 161 22.00 -11.46 -0.32
CA GLY A 161 21.63 -10.08 -0.61
C GLY A 161 22.79 -9.19 -1.05
N LEU A 162 22.60 -7.87 -0.92
CA LEU A 162 23.67 -6.89 -1.05
C LEU A 162 24.59 -6.96 0.18
N GLU A 163 25.86 -6.64 -0.02
CA GLU A 163 26.80 -6.40 1.09
C GLU A 163 26.31 -5.24 1.96
N GLU A 164 26.58 -5.32 3.26
CA GLU A 164 26.14 -4.36 4.27
C GLU A 164 26.55 -2.91 3.97
N ASP A 165 27.76 -2.69 3.48
CA ASP A 165 28.27 -1.35 3.14
C ASP A 165 27.53 -0.73 1.94
N ILE A 166 27.02 -1.57 1.03
CA ILE A 166 26.19 -1.15 -0.10
C ILE A 166 24.78 -0.78 0.39
N ILE A 167 24.22 -1.57 1.31
CA ILE A 167 22.92 -1.30 1.94
C ILE A 167 22.98 0.04 2.69
N GLU A 168 23.96 0.22 3.56
CA GLU A 168 24.17 1.46 4.32
C GLU A 168 24.25 2.67 3.38
N ALA A 169 25.09 2.59 2.35
CA ALA A 169 25.28 3.69 1.40
C ALA A 169 24.01 4.04 0.61
N ALA A 170 23.17 3.05 0.29
CA ALA A 170 21.88 3.27 -0.36
C ALA A 170 20.87 3.93 0.57
N VAL A 171 20.77 3.50 1.83
CA VAL A 171 19.86 4.08 2.82
C VAL A 171 20.28 5.51 3.17
N GLU A 172 21.56 5.75 3.43
CA GLU A 172 22.11 7.09 3.71
C GLU A 172 21.79 8.09 2.59
N GLU A 173 22.00 7.71 1.32
CA GLU A 173 21.68 8.59 0.19
C GLU A 173 20.17 8.79 0.05
N THR A 174 19.36 7.75 0.32
CA THR A 174 17.90 7.86 0.29
C THR A 174 17.41 8.90 1.29
N HIS A 175 17.90 8.85 2.53
CA HIS A 175 17.57 9.81 3.58
C HIS A 175 18.15 11.19 3.33
N ARG A 176 19.37 11.30 2.78
CA ARG A 176 19.97 12.58 2.35
C ARG A 176 19.09 13.32 1.35
N ARG A 177 18.28 12.59 0.58
CA ARG A 177 17.30 13.13 -0.39
C ARG A 177 15.90 13.31 0.17
N GLY A 178 15.70 13.06 1.47
CA GLY A 178 14.41 13.18 2.14
C GLY A 178 13.38 12.16 1.66
N LYS A 179 13.83 10.99 1.19
CA LYS A 179 12.96 9.90 0.72
C LYS A 179 12.94 8.75 1.73
N LEU A 180 11.92 7.91 1.64
CA LEU A 180 11.77 6.71 2.45
C LEU A 180 12.55 5.55 1.83
N ALA A 181 13.23 4.76 2.66
CA ALA A 181 13.84 3.49 2.31
C ALA A 181 12.91 2.34 2.70
N VAL A 182 12.59 1.48 1.72
CA VAL A 182 11.72 0.30 1.87
C VAL A 182 12.57 -0.96 1.69
N ALA A 183 12.62 -1.80 2.72
CA ALA A 183 13.31 -3.08 2.67
C ALA A 183 12.39 -4.12 2.04
N GLN A 184 12.87 -4.79 0.99
CA GLN A 184 12.38 -6.10 0.61
C GLN A 184 13.04 -7.13 1.51
N SER A 185 12.27 -7.65 2.46
CA SER A 185 12.73 -8.56 3.50
C SER A 185 11.64 -9.58 3.83
N CYS A 186 11.84 -10.87 3.55
CA CYS A 186 10.96 -11.97 3.94
C CYS A 186 11.66 -12.98 4.87
N GLN A 187 12.83 -12.64 5.39
CA GLN A 187 13.59 -13.46 6.33
C GLN A 187 13.83 -12.73 7.65
N VAL A 188 13.93 -13.47 8.76
CA VAL A 188 14.21 -12.89 10.09
C VAL A 188 15.56 -12.15 10.12
N GLU A 189 16.58 -12.71 9.47
CA GLU A 189 17.90 -12.08 9.32
C GLU A 189 17.79 -10.75 8.55
N SER A 190 17.10 -10.74 7.41
CA SER A 190 16.87 -9.55 6.59
C SER A 190 16.10 -8.46 7.33
N TYR A 191 15.14 -8.86 8.17
CA TYR A 191 14.43 -7.94 9.06
C TYR A 191 15.38 -7.28 10.07
N SER A 192 16.27 -8.07 10.67
CA SER A 192 17.26 -7.58 11.64
C SER A 192 18.21 -6.56 11.00
N LEU A 193 18.75 -6.89 9.83
CA LEU A 193 19.61 -6.00 9.03
C LEU A 193 18.86 -4.71 8.65
N ALA A 194 17.63 -4.81 8.17
CA ALA A 194 16.86 -3.62 7.78
C ALA A 194 16.62 -2.67 8.97
N VAL A 195 16.36 -3.20 10.17
CA VAL A 195 16.22 -2.39 11.38
C VAL A 195 17.55 -1.77 11.81
N GLU A 196 18.66 -2.47 11.63
CA GLU A 196 20.01 -1.98 11.93
C GLU A 196 20.41 -0.80 11.04
N TYR A 197 20.28 -0.95 9.71
CA TYR A 197 20.65 0.08 8.73
C TYR A 197 19.62 1.21 8.58
N GLY A 198 18.55 1.20 9.39
CA GLY A 198 17.64 2.34 9.50
C GLY A 198 16.63 2.46 8.38
N PHE A 199 16.14 1.34 7.83
CA PHE A 199 15.00 1.39 6.90
C PHE A 199 13.75 1.96 7.57
N ASP A 200 12.90 2.62 6.78
CA ASP A 200 11.65 3.22 7.26
C ASP A 200 10.48 2.23 7.21
N ILE A 201 10.50 1.32 6.22
CA ILE A 201 9.41 0.38 5.95
C ILE A 201 9.96 -1.02 5.67
N LEU A 202 9.35 -2.04 6.27
CA LEU A 202 9.66 -3.45 6.06
C LEU A 202 8.52 -4.15 5.30
N SER A 203 8.84 -4.84 4.21
CA SER A 203 7.85 -5.57 3.39
C SER A 203 8.48 -6.73 2.60
N PRO A 204 7.90 -7.94 2.56
CA PRO A 204 6.76 -8.43 3.34
C PRO A 204 7.15 -8.69 4.81
N VAL A 205 6.38 -9.48 5.55
CA VAL A 205 6.81 -10.06 6.86
C VAL A 205 7.66 -11.33 6.67
N PRO A 206 8.47 -11.73 7.68
CA PRO A 206 9.25 -12.96 7.60
C PRO A 206 8.42 -14.22 7.42
N VAL A 207 9.01 -15.20 6.77
CA VAL A 207 8.37 -16.49 6.47
C VAL A 207 9.22 -17.69 6.89
N ASP A 208 10.39 -17.49 7.49
CA ASP A 208 11.38 -18.52 7.80
C ASP A 208 11.61 -18.73 9.31
N GLY A 209 10.96 -17.94 10.16
CA GLY A 209 11.04 -18.11 11.61
C GLY A 209 10.25 -17.07 12.39
N GLU A 210 10.26 -17.24 13.72
CA GLU A 210 9.69 -16.29 14.67
C GLU A 210 10.58 -15.05 14.83
N LEU A 211 9.96 -13.90 15.07
CA LEU A 211 10.66 -12.66 15.36
C LEU A 211 11.08 -12.61 16.83
N ASP A 212 12.34 -12.25 17.08
CA ASP A 212 12.85 -12.00 18.42
C ASP A 212 12.08 -10.81 19.09
N PRO A 213 11.63 -10.94 20.35
CA PRO A 213 10.99 -9.84 21.07
C PRO A 213 11.80 -8.53 21.13
N GLU A 214 13.12 -8.59 21.26
CA GLU A 214 13.99 -7.41 21.26
C GLU A 214 13.98 -6.72 19.89
N LEU A 215 13.93 -7.51 18.80
CA LEU A 215 13.79 -6.97 17.45
C LEU A 215 12.44 -6.27 17.27
N ILE A 216 11.36 -6.87 17.78
CA ILE A 216 10.02 -6.26 17.76
C ILE A 216 10.01 -4.93 18.53
N GLU A 217 10.62 -4.88 19.71
CA GLU A 217 10.72 -3.64 20.50
C GLU A 217 11.50 -2.55 19.74
N ARG A 218 12.60 -2.91 19.06
CA ARG A 218 13.36 -1.99 18.20
C ARG A 218 12.53 -1.47 17.03
N ILE A 219 11.73 -2.32 16.39
CA ILE A 219 10.81 -1.93 15.30
C ILE A 219 9.80 -0.90 15.80
N VAL A 220 9.15 -1.17 16.94
CA VAL A 220 8.11 -0.30 17.51
C VAL A 220 8.70 1.02 18.00
N SER A 221 9.81 0.97 18.76
CA SER A 221 10.45 2.16 19.32
C SER A 221 10.98 3.13 18.26
N LYS A 222 11.46 2.61 17.12
CA LYS A 222 11.87 3.41 15.96
C LYS A 222 10.68 3.83 15.08
N GLY A 223 9.50 3.27 15.28
CA GLY A 223 8.28 3.63 14.55
C GLY A 223 8.26 3.16 13.08
N LEU A 224 8.94 2.05 12.76
CA LEU A 224 8.98 1.52 11.40
C LEU A 224 7.59 1.11 10.90
N GLY A 225 7.33 1.36 9.62
CA GLY A 225 6.14 0.87 8.94
C GLY A 225 6.28 -0.60 8.55
N ILE A 226 5.23 -1.40 8.78
CA ILE A 226 5.19 -2.81 8.37
C ILE A 226 4.13 -2.96 7.30
N ILE A 227 4.50 -3.53 6.14
CA ILE A 227 3.57 -3.91 5.08
C ILE A 227 3.63 -5.43 4.87
N PRO A 228 2.74 -6.21 5.51
CA PRO A 228 2.88 -7.67 5.58
C PRO A 228 2.74 -8.43 4.26
N THR A 229 1.79 -8.02 3.42
CA THR A 229 1.45 -8.68 2.14
C THR A 229 1.12 -10.17 2.28
N LEU A 230 0.35 -10.54 3.31
CA LEU A 230 -0.08 -11.92 3.56
C LEU A 230 -0.80 -12.56 2.35
N CYS A 231 -1.60 -11.79 1.61
CA CYS A 231 -2.30 -12.27 0.41
C CYS A 231 -1.32 -12.75 -0.65
N PHE A 232 -0.20 -12.04 -0.78
CA PHE A 232 0.87 -12.39 -1.67
C PHE A 232 1.65 -13.60 -1.17
N LEU A 233 2.09 -13.58 0.09
CA LEU A 233 2.82 -14.68 0.71
C LEU A 233 2.05 -16.00 0.66
N GLN A 234 0.72 -15.98 0.84
CA GLN A 234 -0.12 -17.17 0.75
C GLN A 234 -0.03 -17.85 -0.63
N LYS A 235 0.20 -17.10 -1.71
CA LYS A 235 0.37 -17.63 -3.07
C LYS A 235 1.82 -17.94 -3.42
N ALA A 236 2.75 -17.11 -2.95
CA ALA A 236 4.16 -17.22 -3.27
C ALA A 236 4.84 -18.41 -2.56
N ILE A 237 4.53 -18.64 -1.28
CA ILE A 237 5.18 -19.66 -0.45
C ILE A 237 5.07 -21.08 -1.07
N PRO A 238 3.91 -21.58 -1.53
CA PRO A 238 3.85 -22.88 -2.20
C PRO A 238 4.76 -23.02 -3.42
N VAL A 239 5.08 -21.91 -4.11
CA VAL A 239 6.02 -21.89 -5.23
C VAL A 239 7.47 -21.90 -4.71
N TRP A 240 7.78 -21.06 -3.72
CA TRP A 240 9.12 -20.94 -3.13
C TRP A 240 9.56 -22.17 -2.35
N ASN A 241 8.63 -22.88 -1.70
CA ASN A 241 8.90 -24.08 -0.91
C ASN A 241 9.52 -25.23 -1.72
N LYS A 242 9.45 -25.18 -3.05
CA LYS A 242 10.16 -26.12 -3.93
C LYS A 242 11.68 -26.00 -3.79
N SER A 243 12.19 -24.81 -3.47
CA SER A 243 13.62 -24.51 -3.29
C SER A 243 13.97 -24.09 -1.85
N ARG A 244 13.00 -23.59 -1.07
CA ARG A 244 13.15 -23.12 0.31
C ARG A 244 12.12 -23.78 1.24
N PRO A 245 12.30 -25.07 1.60
CA PRO A 245 11.29 -25.84 2.36
C PRO A 245 11.05 -25.31 3.78
N ASP A 246 11.95 -24.47 4.28
CA ASP A 246 11.88 -23.75 5.55
C ASP A 246 10.83 -22.63 5.54
N TYR A 247 10.45 -22.12 4.37
CA TYR A 247 9.46 -21.04 4.25
C TYR A 247 8.05 -21.55 4.56
N GLN A 248 7.36 -20.86 5.47
CA GLN A 248 6.04 -21.26 5.94
C GLN A 248 5.12 -20.05 6.14
N PHE A 249 3.87 -20.20 5.70
CA PHE A 249 2.87 -19.15 5.84
C PHE A 249 2.43 -18.94 7.30
N SER A 250 2.62 -19.93 8.18
CA SER A 250 2.36 -19.80 9.62
C SER A 250 3.25 -18.72 10.25
N TYR A 251 4.55 -18.69 9.92
CA TYR A 251 5.47 -17.67 10.43
C TYR A 251 5.05 -16.26 10.02
N ALA A 252 4.52 -16.08 8.80
CA ALA A 252 3.98 -14.79 8.37
C ALA A 252 2.80 -14.33 9.25
N LEU A 253 1.88 -15.25 9.59
CA LEU A 253 0.74 -14.95 10.45
C LEU A 253 1.18 -14.66 11.89
N GLU A 254 2.17 -15.39 12.39
CA GLU A 254 2.75 -15.21 13.71
C GLU A 254 3.51 -13.89 13.83
N ALA A 255 4.31 -13.54 12.82
CA ALA A 255 5.01 -12.25 12.74
C ALA A 255 4.01 -11.08 12.76
N VAL A 256 2.94 -11.14 11.97
CA VAL A 256 1.88 -10.10 12.02
C VAL A 256 1.24 -10.02 13.40
N ARG A 257 0.94 -11.16 14.03
CA ARG A 257 0.36 -11.19 15.38
C ARG A 257 1.29 -10.53 16.40
N ALA A 258 2.54 -10.98 16.46
CA ALA A 258 3.53 -10.47 17.40
C ALA A 258 3.78 -8.96 17.24
N LEU A 259 3.94 -8.50 15.99
CA LEU A 259 4.08 -7.07 15.67
C LEU A 259 2.81 -6.28 16.04
N ASN A 260 1.62 -6.79 15.73
CA ASN A 260 0.35 -6.16 16.11
C ASN A 260 0.18 -6.03 17.62
N ASP A 261 0.50 -7.08 18.37
CA ASP A 261 0.34 -7.16 19.82
C ASP A 261 1.32 -6.20 20.52
N ALA A 262 2.52 -6.02 19.96
CA ALA A 262 3.49 -5.02 20.41
C ALA A 262 3.16 -3.58 19.98
N GLY A 263 2.11 -3.36 19.18
CA GLY A 263 1.70 -2.03 18.75
C GLY A 263 2.46 -1.48 17.53
N ALA A 264 3.05 -2.35 16.71
CA ALA A 264 3.71 -1.95 15.48
C ALA A 264 2.75 -1.29 14.49
N ARG A 265 3.32 -0.46 13.61
CA ARG A 265 2.61 0.39 12.67
C ARG A 265 2.33 -0.36 11.37
N ILE A 266 1.19 -1.05 11.31
CA ILE A 266 0.81 -1.90 10.18
C ILE A 266 0.05 -1.11 9.10
N CYS A 267 0.50 -1.22 7.85
CA CYS A 267 -0.18 -0.74 6.66
C CYS A 267 -0.53 -1.94 5.76
N ALA A 268 -1.72 -1.97 5.18
CA ALA A 268 -2.13 -3.06 4.30
C ALA A 268 -1.60 -2.81 2.87
N GLY A 269 -1.03 -3.85 2.28
CA GLY A 269 -0.57 -3.86 0.90
C GLY A 269 -0.86 -5.22 0.27
N SER A 270 -1.45 -5.24 -0.91
CA SER A 270 -1.93 -6.49 -1.51
C SER A 270 -0.86 -7.29 -2.24
N SER A 271 0.18 -6.61 -2.72
CA SER A 271 1.11 -7.10 -3.72
C SER A 271 0.41 -7.69 -4.95
N SER A 272 -0.76 -7.13 -5.29
CA SER A 272 -1.51 -7.50 -6.49
C SER A 272 -0.65 -7.32 -7.74
N ASN A 273 -0.76 -8.30 -8.64
CA ASN A 273 0.11 -8.46 -9.80
C ASN A 273 -0.57 -9.28 -10.90
N ASN A 274 0.06 -9.29 -12.08
CA ASN A 274 -0.35 -10.12 -13.21
C ASN A 274 0.78 -11.05 -13.69
N TRP A 275 1.44 -11.73 -12.75
CA TRP A 275 2.55 -12.62 -13.10
C TRP A 275 2.08 -13.98 -13.63
N ALA A 276 2.92 -14.60 -14.45
CA ALA A 276 2.58 -15.87 -15.11
C ALA A 276 2.55 -17.07 -14.14
N ASN A 277 3.34 -17.04 -13.07
CA ASN A 277 3.44 -18.12 -12.08
C ASN A 277 2.28 -18.12 -11.09
N PHE A 278 1.78 -16.95 -10.72
CA PHE A 278 0.52 -16.75 -10.02
C PHE A 278 0.09 -15.29 -10.20
N SER A 279 -1.20 -15.03 -10.26
CA SER A 279 -1.75 -13.67 -10.32
C SER A 279 -2.57 -13.33 -9.09
N LEU A 280 -2.56 -12.06 -8.73
CA LEU A 280 -3.32 -11.51 -7.61
C LEU A 280 -4.13 -10.33 -8.14
N PRO A 281 -5.47 -10.42 -8.17
CA PRO A 281 -6.29 -9.41 -8.82
C PRO A 281 -6.14 -8.05 -8.13
N PHE A 282 -5.90 -7.00 -8.91
CA PHE A 282 -5.90 -5.62 -8.44
C PHE A 282 -7.25 -5.25 -7.82
N GLY A 283 -7.22 -4.41 -6.78
CA GLY A 283 -8.41 -4.06 -6.00
C GLY A 283 -8.85 -5.17 -5.04
N LYS A 284 -9.25 -6.33 -5.55
CA LYS A 284 -9.71 -7.47 -4.70
C LYS A 284 -8.61 -8.00 -3.79
N GLY A 285 -7.34 -7.94 -4.21
CA GLY A 285 -6.19 -8.33 -3.39
C GLY A 285 -6.12 -7.59 -2.05
N LEU A 286 -6.40 -6.29 -2.03
CA LEU A 286 -6.40 -5.50 -0.79
C LEU A 286 -7.47 -5.98 0.20
N HIS A 287 -8.67 -6.30 -0.31
CA HIS A 287 -9.76 -6.86 0.52
C HIS A 287 -9.45 -8.27 1.04
N ASN A 288 -8.64 -9.05 0.32
CA ASN A 288 -8.16 -10.34 0.80
C ASN A 288 -7.08 -10.17 1.87
N GLU A 289 -6.16 -9.21 1.69
CA GLU A 289 -5.14 -8.85 2.69
C GLU A 289 -5.79 -8.52 4.03
N LEU A 290 -6.82 -7.66 4.03
CA LEU A 290 -7.56 -7.29 5.24
C LEU A 290 -8.16 -8.49 5.98
N GLN A 291 -8.68 -9.48 5.25
CA GLN A 291 -9.21 -10.70 5.87
C GLN A 291 -8.10 -11.57 6.48
N LEU A 292 -6.92 -11.61 5.88
CA LEU A 292 -5.77 -12.34 6.42
C LEU A 292 -5.18 -11.65 7.65
N LEU A 293 -5.10 -10.32 7.64
CA LEU A 293 -4.69 -9.53 8.80
C LEU A 293 -5.69 -9.68 9.96
N ALA A 294 -7.00 -9.67 9.67
CA ALA A 294 -8.02 -9.99 10.67
C ALA A 294 -7.81 -11.38 11.28
N LYS A 295 -7.53 -12.40 10.43
CA LYS A 295 -7.21 -13.76 10.89
C LYS A 295 -5.93 -13.83 11.73
N ALA A 296 -4.96 -12.95 11.47
CA ALA A 296 -3.74 -12.85 12.28
C ALA A 296 -3.99 -12.20 13.66
N GLY A 297 -5.12 -11.52 13.86
CA GLY A 297 -5.51 -10.90 15.14
C GLY A 297 -5.58 -9.36 15.10
N VAL A 298 -5.43 -8.74 13.94
CA VAL A 298 -5.53 -7.28 13.81
C VAL A 298 -7.00 -6.86 13.92
N SER A 299 -7.31 -6.01 14.89
CA SER A 299 -8.69 -5.50 15.10
C SER A 299 -9.21 -4.68 13.92
N ASN A 300 -10.52 -4.62 13.73
CA ASN A 300 -11.16 -3.83 12.66
C ASN A 300 -10.76 -2.34 12.68
N GLU A 301 -10.57 -1.75 13.87
CA GLU A 301 -10.11 -0.35 13.99
C GLU A 301 -8.70 -0.16 13.41
N LYS A 302 -7.78 -1.05 13.76
CA LYS A 302 -6.42 -1.03 13.20
C LYS A 302 -6.43 -1.33 11.70
N LEU A 303 -7.25 -2.28 11.24
CA LEU A 303 -7.40 -2.60 9.82
C LEU A 303 -7.92 -1.41 9.02
N PHE A 304 -8.92 -0.70 9.54
CA PHE A 304 -9.46 0.50 8.90
C PHE A 304 -8.38 1.58 8.76
N LYS A 305 -7.61 1.83 9.82
CA LYS A 305 -6.48 2.76 9.78
C LYS A 305 -5.37 2.30 8.81
N ALA A 306 -5.09 1.00 8.75
CA ALA A 306 -4.07 0.40 7.88
C ALA A 306 -4.33 0.58 6.38
N VAL A 307 -5.56 0.94 5.97
CA VAL A 307 -5.93 1.29 4.59
C VAL A 307 -6.34 2.75 4.41
N THR A 308 -6.18 3.59 5.44
CA THR A 308 -6.56 5.02 5.39
C THR A 308 -5.47 5.91 5.97
N SER A 309 -5.55 6.23 7.26
CA SER A 309 -4.72 7.25 7.91
C SER A 309 -3.28 6.81 8.17
N GLU A 310 -3.04 5.51 8.42
CA GLU A 310 -1.68 4.99 8.65
C GLU A 310 -0.80 5.09 7.41
N PRO A 311 -1.17 4.53 6.23
CA PRO A 311 -0.33 4.65 5.05
C PRO A 311 -0.26 6.09 4.55
N ALA A 312 -1.30 6.91 4.71
CA ALA A 312 -1.22 8.33 4.38
C ALA A 312 -0.14 9.03 5.23
N SER A 313 -0.09 8.75 6.54
CA SER A 313 0.95 9.32 7.40
C SER A 313 2.32 8.71 7.13
N LEU A 314 2.44 7.40 6.90
CA LEU A 314 3.70 6.71 6.64
C LEU A 314 4.39 7.20 5.36
N PHE A 315 3.63 7.43 4.29
CA PHE A 315 4.12 7.94 3.01
C PHE A 315 4.06 9.47 2.88
N HIS A 316 3.84 10.19 3.99
CA HIS A 316 3.80 11.66 4.04
C HIS A 316 2.75 12.31 3.12
N LEU A 317 1.61 11.66 2.94
CA LEU A 317 0.48 12.12 2.13
C LEU A 317 -0.44 12.99 2.96
N ALA A 318 -0.11 14.28 3.03
CA ALA A 318 -0.82 15.22 3.89
C ALA A 318 -2.27 15.47 3.46
N ASP A 319 -2.63 15.26 2.20
CA ASP A 319 -3.90 15.69 1.59
C ASP A 319 -5.03 14.64 1.63
N ARG A 320 -4.76 13.43 2.15
CA ARG A 320 -5.66 12.26 2.10
C ARG A 320 -5.56 11.37 3.35
N GLY A 321 -6.28 10.24 3.33
CA GLY A 321 -6.31 9.25 4.42
C GLY A 321 -7.24 9.61 5.58
N VAL A 322 -7.81 10.82 5.56
CA VAL A 322 -8.84 11.29 6.50
C VAL A 322 -9.88 12.14 5.76
N ILE A 323 -11.11 12.18 6.27
CA ILE A 323 -12.16 13.07 5.77
C ILE A 323 -12.11 14.36 6.58
N ARG A 324 -11.62 15.45 5.97
CA ARG A 324 -11.62 16.79 6.59
C ARG A 324 -11.83 17.87 5.54
N PRO A 325 -12.44 19.01 5.89
CA PRO A 325 -12.53 20.15 4.99
C PRO A 325 -11.16 20.55 4.42
N GLY A 326 -11.12 20.86 3.12
CA GLY A 326 -9.89 21.22 2.39
C GLY A 326 -8.99 20.04 1.98
N ARG A 327 -9.31 18.80 2.41
CA ARG A 327 -8.63 17.58 1.92
C ARG A 327 -9.21 17.14 0.57
N VAL A 328 -8.48 16.27 -0.13
CA VAL A 328 -8.96 15.67 -1.37
C VAL A 328 -10.20 14.83 -1.09
N ALA A 329 -11.23 14.99 -1.92
CA ALA A 329 -12.47 14.21 -1.88
C ALA A 329 -12.27 12.82 -2.51
N ASP A 330 -11.29 12.08 -2.00
CA ASP A 330 -11.13 10.64 -2.24
C ASP A 330 -12.00 9.93 -1.20
N LEU A 331 -13.17 9.47 -1.62
CA LEU A 331 -14.24 8.97 -0.73
C LEU A 331 -14.76 7.63 -1.23
N VAL A 332 -15.12 6.75 -0.31
CA VAL A 332 -15.81 5.50 -0.62
C VAL A 332 -17.06 5.41 0.24
N MET A 333 -18.20 5.10 -0.37
CA MET A 333 -19.44 4.76 0.32
C MET A 333 -19.55 3.24 0.35
N VAL A 334 -19.65 2.68 1.56
CA VAL A 334 -19.83 1.25 1.78
C VAL A 334 -21.12 0.97 2.52
N GLU A 335 -21.72 -0.20 2.29
CA GLU A 335 -22.84 -0.66 3.09
C GLU A 335 -22.38 -1.01 4.50
N GLY A 336 -23.20 -0.75 5.53
CA GLY A 336 -22.92 -1.19 6.91
C GLY A 336 -21.74 -0.47 7.56
N ASP A 337 -21.20 -1.06 8.65
CA ASP A 337 -20.20 -0.44 9.54
C ASP A 337 -18.89 -1.25 9.53
N PRO A 338 -17.83 -0.78 8.85
CA PRO A 338 -16.52 -1.45 8.80
C PRO A 338 -15.88 -1.75 10.15
N LEU A 339 -16.21 -0.99 11.21
CA LEU A 339 -15.67 -1.25 12.54
C LEU A 339 -16.32 -2.47 13.21
N LYS A 340 -17.55 -2.82 12.81
CA LYS A 340 -18.22 -4.05 13.27
C LYS A 340 -17.79 -5.28 12.47
N ASP A 341 -17.60 -5.11 11.17
CA ASP A 341 -17.16 -6.17 10.27
C ASP A 341 -16.38 -5.59 9.09
N ILE A 342 -15.08 -5.88 9.05
CA ILE A 342 -14.18 -5.33 8.02
C ILE A 342 -14.58 -5.70 6.59
N ARG A 343 -15.38 -6.77 6.41
CA ARG A 343 -15.88 -7.19 5.09
C ARG A 343 -16.77 -6.14 4.44
N PHE A 344 -17.35 -5.23 5.20
CA PHE A 344 -18.11 -4.10 4.68
C PHE A 344 -17.25 -3.18 3.79
N LEU A 345 -15.93 -3.12 3.97
CA LEU A 345 -15.04 -2.38 3.06
C LEU A 345 -15.13 -2.84 1.59
N SER A 346 -15.53 -4.09 1.35
CA SER A 346 -15.74 -4.64 0.00
C SER A 346 -17.16 -4.45 -0.56
N LYS A 347 -18.09 -3.97 0.27
CA LYS A 347 -19.50 -3.71 -0.06
C LYS A 347 -19.68 -2.27 -0.53
N ILE A 348 -18.91 -1.92 -1.56
CA ILE A 348 -18.86 -0.56 -2.10
C ILE A 348 -20.11 -0.27 -2.92
N ARG A 349 -20.76 0.84 -2.57
CA ARG A 349 -21.88 1.45 -3.30
C ARG A 349 -21.38 2.44 -4.34
N SER A 350 -20.37 3.23 -3.99
CA SER A 350 -19.81 4.27 -4.85
C SER A 350 -18.40 4.65 -4.39
N THR A 351 -17.57 5.07 -5.35
CA THR A 351 -16.23 5.61 -5.12
C THR A 351 -16.13 6.96 -5.82
N TRP A 352 -15.58 7.94 -5.14
CA TRP A 352 -15.22 9.24 -5.71
C TRP A 352 -13.72 9.43 -5.62
N LEU A 353 -13.10 9.78 -6.74
CA LEU A 353 -11.69 10.15 -6.80
C LEU A 353 -11.63 11.63 -7.13
N ARG A 354 -10.99 12.43 -6.26
CA ARG A 354 -10.98 13.90 -6.37
C ARG A 354 -12.39 14.49 -6.53
N GLY A 355 -13.37 13.89 -5.87
CA GLY A 355 -14.79 14.27 -5.93
C GLY A 355 -15.52 13.87 -7.22
N ILE A 356 -14.86 13.15 -8.13
CA ILE A 356 -15.49 12.69 -9.38
C ILE A 356 -15.91 11.23 -9.20
N PRO A 357 -17.20 10.91 -9.42
CA PRO A 357 -17.70 9.56 -9.26
C PRO A 357 -17.07 8.58 -10.26
N ARG A 358 -16.64 7.43 -9.77
CA ARG A 358 -16.23 6.28 -10.57
C ARG A 358 -17.42 5.31 -10.66
N PHE A 359 -18.06 5.26 -11.82
CA PHE A 359 -19.36 4.59 -11.97
C PHE A 359 -19.33 3.09 -12.26
N ASP A 360 -18.17 2.45 -12.45
CA ASP A 360 -18.16 1.13 -13.07
C ASP A 360 -17.37 0.07 -12.31
N ARG A 361 -18.11 -0.78 -11.60
CA ARG A 361 -17.60 -2.02 -10.99
C ARG A 361 -17.68 -3.20 -11.96
N ASP A 362 -18.63 -3.19 -12.90
CA ASP A 362 -18.98 -4.35 -13.73
C ASP A 362 -18.36 -4.32 -15.14
N SER A 363 -17.92 -3.17 -15.64
CA SER A 363 -17.28 -3.05 -16.96
C SER A 363 -15.84 -3.54 -17.03
N PHE A 364 -15.18 -3.73 -15.89
CA PHE A 364 -13.81 -4.22 -15.83
C PHE A 364 -13.80 -5.60 -15.14
N SER A 365 -14.24 -6.62 -15.87
CA SER A 365 -13.80 -7.98 -15.56
C SER A 365 -12.37 -8.13 -16.08
N SER A 366 -11.44 -8.56 -15.21
CA SER A 366 -10.10 -8.95 -15.67
C SER A 366 -10.27 -9.97 -16.81
N PRO A 367 -9.58 -9.83 -17.96
CA PRO A 367 -9.59 -10.89 -18.95
C PRO A 367 -9.16 -12.21 -18.29
N LYS A 368 -9.93 -13.27 -18.58
CA LYS A 368 -9.73 -14.61 -18.02
C LYS A 368 -8.36 -15.20 -18.36
#